data_AF-F0XDK3-F1
#
_entry.id   AF-F0XDK3-F1
#
_cell.length_a   1.000
_cell.length_b   1.000
_cell.length_c   1.000
_cell.angle_alpha   90.00
_cell.angle_beta   90.00
_cell.angle_gamma   90.00
#
_symmetry.space_group_name_H-M   'P 1'
#
loop_
_entity.id
_entity.type
_entity.pdbx_description
1 polymer ?
#
loop_
_entity_poly.entity_id
_entity_poly.type
_entity_poly.pdbx_seq_one_letter_code
_entity_poly.pdbx_strand_id
1 'polypeptide(L)'
;MDEDDNAAVAASQGTTPGDASSQHHPAHEQLSTPPPPPPVPPNPEKDILLHELGRVLAQARIRSRDQDASTLAGLQAQRSAMLDAASRLQQDMSEVAQLSALLTSNTNLLHESLAAADGVIQRGHQTRPPAIDDLLVAPTVVAGQLYDLVAEERALADSVFMLGRAVEHGRISPAVFAKMTRSLAREWYLKKALVRKVARGMGLASV
;
A
#
# COMPACT_ATOMS: atom_id res chain seq x y z
N MET A 1 24.60 -3.60 55.20
CA MET A 1 24.68 -4.54 54.07
C MET A 1 25.65 -3.91 53.09
N ASP A 2 26.96 -3.93 53.35
CA ASP A 2 27.88 -5.04 53.76
C ASP A 2 28.26 -5.86 52.49
N GLU A 3 29.52 -6.05 52.07
CA GLU A 3 30.69 -6.69 52.73
C GLU A 3 30.48 -8.23 52.87
N ASP A 4 31.38 -9.17 52.48
CA ASP A 4 32.71 -9.16 51.79
C ASP A 4 32.66 -10.06 50.50
N ASP A 5 33.68 -10.62 49.81
CA ASP A 5 35.16 -10.79 49.90
C ASP A 5 35.73 -10.97 48.45
N ASN A 6 36.99 -10.72 48.02
CA ASN A 6 38.26 -10.16 48.56
C ASN A 6 39.53 -11.08 48.58
N ALA A 7 39.45 -12.42 48.47
CA ALA A 7 40.60 -13.33 48.57
C ALA A 7 41.12 -13.93 47.23
N ALA A 8 42.42 -14.27 47.03
CA ALA A 8 43.65 -13.83 47.72
C ALA A 8 44.95 -14.13 46.90
N VAL A 9 45.86 -13.13 46.86
CA VAL A 9 47.33 -13.18 47.12
C VAL A 9 48.22 -14.36 46.63
N ALA A 10 49.20 -14.01 45.79
CA ALA A 10 50.65 -14.37 45.88
C ALA A 10 51.46 -13.40 44.97
N ALA A 11 52.43 -12.58 45.41
CA ALA A 11 53.72 -12.79 46.12
C ALA A 11 54.87 -13.28 45.19
N SER A 12 56.12 -12.77 45.24
CA SER A 12 56.69 -11.59 45.95
C SER A 12 58.17 -11.29 45.61
N GLN A 13 58.53 -10.00 45.42
CA GLN A 13 59.80 -9.31 45.82
C GLN A 13 61.19 -9.72 45.24
N GLY A 14 62.18 -8.81 45.40
CA GLY A 14 63.60 -8.94 44.99
C GLY A 14 63.99 -7.97 43.87
N THR A 15 64.34 -6.69 44.06
CA THR A 15 65.19 -5.97 45.05
C THR A 15 66.70 -6.08 44.76
N THR A 16 67.36 -4.93 44.56
CA THR A 16 68.81 -4.73 44.30
C THR A 16 69.63 -4.63 45.62
N PRO A 17 70.98 -4.57 45.62
CA PRO A 17 71.69 -3.26 45.62
C PRO A 17 73.16 -3.27 45.06
N GLY A 18 73.88 -2.14 45.21
CA GLY A 18 75.34 -1.99 44.97
C GLY A 18 75.67 -1.11 43.74
N ASP A 19 76.08 0.17 43.79
CA ASP A 19 77.08 0.93 44.60
C ASP A 19 78.55 0.49 44.42
N ALA A 20 79.56 1.37 44.34
CA ALA A 20 79.63 2.83 44.07
C ALA A 20 81.11 3.27 43.91
N SER A 21 81.37 4.53 43.49
CA SER A 21 82.67 5.26 43.59
C SER A 21 83.85 4.77 42.69
N SER A 22 84.88 5.55 42.34
CA SER A 22 85.06 7.03 42.27
C SER A 22 86.28 7.41 41.40
N GLN A 23 86.35 8.70 41.04
CA GLN A 23 87.50 9.57 40.64
C GLN A 23 88.94 8.96 40.67
N HIS A 24 89.89 9.32 39.79
CA HIS A 24 90.41 10.69 39.60
C HIS A 24 91.35 10.87 38.36
N HIS A 25 91.60 12.12 37.95
CA HIS A 25 92.66 12.58 37.02
C HIS A 25 94.04 12.68 37.75
N PRO A 26 95.24 12.61 37.09
CA PRO A 26 95.71 13.62 36.10
C PRO A 26 96.64 13.11 34.95
N ALA A 27 97.28 14.04 34.24
CA ALA A 27 98.05 13.83 33.00
C ALA A 27 99.57 13.58 33.21
N HIS A 28 100.26 13.06 32.19
CA HIS A 28 101.36 13.76 31.49
C HIS A 28 101.84 13.04 30.20
N GLU A 29 102.72 13.73 29.47
CA GLU A 29 103.60 13.31 28.37
C GLU A 29 103.05 12.91 26.99
N GLN A 30 103.69 13.46 25.95
CA GLN A 30 103.47 13.19 24.53
C GLN A 30 104.64 12.38 23.96
N LEU A 31 104.40 11.47 23.00
CA LEU A 31 105.26 11.34 21.80
C LEU A 31 104.65 10.42 20.72
N SER A 32 104.22 11.04 19.61
CA SER A 32 104.13 10.49 18.25
C SER A 32 103.54 9.09 18.03
N THR A 33 102.23 9.03 17.79
CA THR A 33 101.63 8.13 16.77
C THR A 33 101.01 8.99 15.66
N PRO A 34 100.92 8.50 14.40
CA PRO A 34 100.55 9.33 13.25
C PRO A 34 99.10 9.84 13.32
N PRO A 35 98.81 11.02 12.71
CA PRO A 35 97.50 11.64 12.83
C PRO A 35 96.39 10.80 12.18
N PRO A 36 95.17 10.77 12.76
CA PRO A 36 94.03 10.18 12.08
C PRO A 36 93.74 10.97 10.80
N PRO A 37 93.44 10.30 9.66
CA PRO A 37 93.10 11.00 8.43
C PRO A 37 91.82 11.84 8.62
N PRO A 38 91.70 13.00 7.96
CA PRO A 38 90.53 13.87 8.07
C PRO A 38 89.26 13.14 7.58
N PRO A 39 88.06 13.56 8.06
CA PRO A 39 86.81 12.98 7.63
C PRO A 39 86.69 13.05 6.10
N VAL A 40 86.37 11.91 5.49
CA VAL A 40 86.29 11.78 4.02
C VAL A 40 85.28 12.79 3.48
N PRO A 41 85.65 13.65 2.51
CA PRO A 41 84.70 14.61 1.95
C PRO A 41 83.50 13.87 1.33
N PRO A 42 82.27 14.41 1.45
CA PRO A 42 81.09 13.79 0.87
C PRO A 42 81.30 13.67 -0.65
N ASN A 43 81.10 12.47 -1.19
CA ASN A 43 81.19 12.25 -2.63
C ASN A 43 79.86 12.68 -3.26
N PRO A 44 79.79 13.82 -3.97
CA PRO A 44 78.52 14.36 -4.45
C PRO A 44 77.83 13.43 -5.44
N GLU A 45 78.57 12.64 -6.23
CA GLU A 45 78.00 11.69 -7.18
C GLU A 45 77.26 10.55 -6.47
N LYS A 46 77.77 10.10 -5.32
CA LYS A 46 77.11 9.08 -4.48
C LYS A 46 75.81 9.62 -3.91
N ASP A 47 75.82 10.85 -3.41
CA ASP A 47 74.64 11.45 -2.78
C ASP A 47 73.56 11.81 -3.83
N ILE A 48 73.96 12.21 -5.04
CA ILE A 48 73.07 12.36 -6.21
C ILE A 48 72.42 11.03 -6.59
N LEU A 49 73.20 9.94 -6.69
CA LEU A 49 72.68 8.61 -7.01
C LEU A 49 71.72 8.08 -5.93
N LEU A 50 72.00 8.32 -4.64
CA LEU A 50 71.10 7.99 -3.55
C LEU A 50 69.82 8.83 -3.58
N HIS A 51 69.90 10.11 -3.95
CA HIS A 51 68.73 10.97 -4.10
C HIS A 51 67.83 10.53 -5.27
N GLU A 52 68.42 10.19 -6.43
CA GLU A 52 67.67 9.67 -7.58
C GLU A 52 67.05 8.30 -7.30
N LEU A 53 67.76 7.38 -6.64
CA LEU A 53 67.20 6.11 -6.20
C LEU A 53 66.02 6.33 -5.23
N GLY A 54 66.17 7.25 -4.28
CA GLY A 54 65.09 7.67 -3.38
C GLY A 54 63.89 8.27 -4.13
N ARG A 55 64.12 9.10 -5.15
CA ARG A 55 63.08 9.69 -6.00
C ARG A 55 62.32 8.64 -6.82
N VAL A 56 63.03 7.68 -7.41
CA VAL A 56 62.42 6.57 -8.17
C VAL A 56 61.59 5.66 -7.25
N LEU A 57 62.11 5.30 -6.08
CA LEU A 57 61.38 4.51 -5.09
C LEU A 57 60.16 5.25 -4.53
N ALA A 58 60.26 6.57 -4.31
CA ALA A 58 59.12 7.41 -3.92
C ALA A 58 58.04 7.45 -5.01
N GLN A 59 58.41 7.64 -6.29
CA GLN A 59 57.45 7.59 -7.40
C GLN A 59 56.80 6.21 -7.53
N ALA A 60 57.56 5.12 -7.41
CA ALA A 60 57.01 3.76 -7.47
C ALA A 60 56.00 3.51 -6.34
N ARG A 61 56.30 3.95 -5.11
CA ARG A 61 55.39 3.88 -3.96
C ARG A 61 54.11 4.68 -4.17
N ILE A 62 54.20 5.90 -4.72
CA ILE A 62 53.03 6.74 -5.04
C ILE A 62 52.15 6.04 -6.07
N ARG A 63 52.72 5.58 -7.20
CA ARG A 63 51.98 4.86 -8.24
C ARG A 63 51.28 3.60 -7.72
N SER A 64 51.94 2.82 -6.85
CA SER A 64 51.27 1.68 -6.18
C SER A 64 50.09 2.17 -5.36
N ARG A 65 50.32 3.12 -4.43
CA ARG A 65 49.28 3.65 -3.54
C ARG A 65 48.07 4.20 -4.31
N ASP A 66 48.27 4.85 -5.46
CA ASP A 66 47.19 5.39 -6.28
C ASP A 66 46.43 4.27 -7.03
N GLN A 67 47.13 3.20 -7.44
CA GLN A 67 46.54 1.98 -8.00
C GLN A 67 45.75 1.19 -6.95
N ASP A 68 46.28 1.11 -5.72
CA ASP A 68 45.65 0.49 -4.55
C ASP A 68 44.42 1.29 -4.12
N ALA A 69 44.50 2.63 -4.08
CA ALA A 69 43.38 3.50 -3.71
C ALA A 69 42.23 3.44 -4.72
N SER A 70 42.54 3.43 -6.03
CA SER A 70 41.52 3.34 -7.09
C SER A 70 40.83 1.97 -7.15
N THR A 71 41.56 0.88 -6.96
CA THR A 71 40.97 -0.47 -6.87
C THR A 71 40.13 -0.66 -5.60
N LEU A 72 40.60 -0.16 -4.45
CA LEU A 72 39.87 -0.22 -3.18
C LEU A 72 38.56 0.60 -3.25
N ALA A 73 38.60 1.81 -3.85
CA ALA A 73 37.40 2.62 -4.10
C ALA A 73 36.39 1.90 -5.03
N GLY A 74 36.86 1.24 -6.08
CA GLY A 74 36.01 0.42 -6.96
C GLY A 74 35.35 -0.75 -6.22
N LEU A 75 36.10 -1.47 -5.39
CA LEU A 75 35.58 -2.55 -4.55
C LEU A 75 34.59 -2.06 -3.49
N GLN A 76 34.80 -0.86 -2.92
CA GLN A 76 33.84 -0.23 -2.01
C GLN A 76 32.52 0.12 -2.73
N ALA A 77 32.59 0.72 -3.92
CA ALA A 77 31.41 1.04 -4.72
C ALA A 77 30.65 -0.22 -5.17
N GLN A 78 31.37 -1.30 -5.52
CA GLN A 78 30.74 -2.59 -5.82
C GLN A 78 30.08 -3.21 -4.58
N ARG A 79 30.70 -3.09 -3.40
CA ARG A 79 30.13 -3.57 -2.13
C ARG A 79 28.87 -2.79 -1.75
N SER A 80 28.86 -1.46 -1.87
CA SER A 80 27.64 -0.69 -1.61
C SER A 80 26.53 -1.05 -2.60
N ALA A 81 26.84 -1.12 -3.90
CA ALA A 81 25.88 -1.53 -4.92
C ALA A 81 25.29 -2.94 -4.67
N MET A 82 26.08 -3.89 -4.16
CA MET A 82 25.57 -5.21 -3.75
C MET A 82 24.68 -5.16 -2.50
N LEU A 83 24.99 -4.33 -1.51
CA LEU A 83 24.14 -4.14 -0.32
C LEU A 83 22.81 -3.45 -0.68
N ASP A 84 22.88 -2.41 -1.54
CA ASP A 84 21.71 -1.73 -2.08
C ASP A 84 20.83 -2.71 -2.87
N ALA A 85 21.42 -3.52 -3.75
CA ALA A 85 20.70 -4.54 -4.52
C ALA A 85 20.08 -5.63 -3.62
N ALA A 86 20.76 -6.06 -2.56
CA ALA A 86 20.20 -6.99 -1.59
C ALA A 86 19.00 -6.39 -0.84
N SER A 87 19.07 -5.12 -0.45
CA SER A 87 17.94 -4.42 0.20
C SER A 87 16.73 -4.28 -0.72
N ARG A 88 16.96 -3.99 -2.01
CA ARG A 88 15.91 -3.91 -3.05
C ARG A 88 15.24 -5.26 -3.26
N LEU A 89 16.03 -6.33 -3.43
CA LEU A 89 15.48 -7.68 -3.59
C LEU A 89 14.62 -8.10 -2.37
N GLN A 90 15.00 -7.67 -1.16
CA GLN A 90 14.20 -7.92 0.05
C GLN A 90 12.91 -7.08 0.11
N GLN A 91 12.91 -5.87 -0.45
CA GLN A 91 11.70 -5.06 -0.67
C GLN A 91 10.79 -5.74 -1.71
N ASP A 92 11.33 -6.06 -2.90
CA ASP A 92 10.62 -6.73 -4.00
C ASP A 92 9.95 -8.04 -3.53
N MET A 93 10.67 -8.87 -2.75
CA MET A 93 10.11 -10.09 -2.14
C MET A 93 8.92 -9.79 -1.22
N SER A 94 8.98 -8.71 -0.45
CA SER A 94 7.88 -8.31 0.45
C SER A 94 6.67 -7.74 -0.29
N GLU A 95 6.89 -7.04 -1.41
CA GLU A 95 5.82 -6.53 -2.27
C GLU A 95 5.13 -7.67 -3.04
N VAL A 96 5.89 -8.61 -3.61
CA VAL A 96 5.34 -9.81 -4.26
C VAL A 96 4.55 -10.68 -3.27
N ALA A 97 5.03 -10.83 -2.03
CA ALA A 97 4.28 -11.51 -0.98
C ALA A 97 2.94 -10.84 -0.69
N GLN A 98 2.92 -9.52 -0.48
CA GLN A 98 1.70 -8.73 -0.26
C GLN A 98 0.73 -8.83 -1.45
N LEU A 99 1.23 -8.68 -2.68
CA LEU A 99 0.44 -8.79 -3.90
C LEU A 99 -0.17 -10.20 -4.05
N SER A 100 0.59 -11.26 -3.74
CA SER A 100 0.06 -12.63 -3.78
C SER A 100 -1.09 -12.83 -2.79
N ALA A 101 -0.97 -12.32 -1.56
CA ALA A 101 -2.01 -12.41 -0.54
C ALA A 101 -3.27 -11.62 -0.94
N LEU A 102 -3.11 -10.44 -1.55
CA LEU A 102 -4.22 -9.66 -2.11
C LEU A 102 -4.90 -10.40 -3.27
N LEU A 103 -4.15 -11.01 -4.19
CA LEU A 103 -4.70 -11.78 -5.31
C LEU A 103 -5.45 -13.03 -4.81
N THR A 104 -4.92 -13.76 -3.82
CA THR A 104 -5.61 -14.89 -3.18
C THR A 104 -6.90 -14.43 -2.51
N SER A 105 -6.87 -13.32 -1.76
CA SER A 105 -8.06 -12.75 -1.11
C SER A 105 -9.16 -12.37 -2.11
N ASN A 106 -8.81 -11.64 -3.18
CA ASN A 106 -9.75 -11.28 -4.25
C ASN A 106 -10.29 -12.51 -4.98
N THR A 107 -9.45 -13.52 -5.24
CA THR A 107 -9.89 -14.78 -5.88
C THR A 107 -10.91 -15.52 -5.00
N ASN A 108 -10.70 -15.57 -3.68
CA ASN A 108 -11.64 -16.17 -2.74
C ASN A 108 -12.98 -15.41 -2.70
N LEU A 109 -12.95 -14.08 -2.65
CA LEU A 109 -14.15 -13.23 -2.70
C LEU A 109 -14.94 -13.41 -4.00
N LEU A 110 -14.24 -13.55 -5.14
CA LEU A 110 -14.88 -13.82 -6.43
C LEU A 110 -15.52 -15.21 -6.45
N HIS A 111 -14.85 -16.25 -5.95
CA HIS A 111 -15.42 -17.59 -5.81
C HIS A 111 -16.64 -17.63 -4.87
N GLU A 112 -16.60 -16.90 -3.75
CA GLU A 112 -17.75 -16.76 -2.84
C GLU A 112 -18.93 -16.05 -3.52
N SER A 113 -18.67 -14.94 -4.22
CA SER A 113 -19.71 -14.20 -4.95
C SER A 113 -20.34 -15.03 -6.10
N LEU A 114 -19.54 -15.88 -6.76
CA LEU A 114 -20.00 -16.78 -7.81
C LEU A 114 -20.88 -17.89 -7.22
N ALA A 115 -20.43 -18.54 -6.14
CA ALA A 115 -21.23 -19.54 -5.44
C ALA A 115 -22.54 -18.97 -4.87
N ALA A 116 -22.51 -17.72 -4.39
CA ALA A 116 -23.71 -17.00 -3.96
C ALA A 116 -24.67 -16.71 -5.14
N ALA A 117 -24.14 -16.30 -6.30
CA ALA A 117 -24.91 -16.06 -7.51
C ALA A 117 -25.53 -17.36 -8.08
N ASP A 118 -24.76 -18.45 -8.16
CA ASP A 118 -25.26 -19.78 -8.52
C ASP A 118 -26.35 -20.24 -7.53
N GLY A 119 -26.16 -19.98 -6.24
CA GLY A 119 -27.17 -20.23 -5.21
C GLY A 119 -28.45 -19.38 -5.38
N VAL A 120 -28.37 -18.16 -5.94
CA VAL A 120 -29.55 -17.37 -6.34
C VAL A 120 -30.21 -17.98 -7.59
N ILE A 121 -29.42 -18.35 -8.61
CA ILE A 121 -29.93 -18.92 -9.87
C ILE A 121 -30.66 -20.25 -9.62
N GLN A 122 -30.07 -21.16 -8.82
CA GLN A 122 -30.70 -22.44 -8.47
C GLN A 122 -32.02 -22.27 -7.69
N ARG A 123 -32.09 -21.30 -6.76
CA ARG A 123 -33.34 -20.94 -6.07
C ARG A 123 -34.35 -20.31 -7.03
N GLY A 124 -33.90 -19.50 -7.98
CA GLY A 124 -34.71 -18.93 -9.05
C GLY A 124 -35.39 -20.01 -9.90
N HIS A 125 -34.65 -21.03 -10.34
CA HIS A 125 -35.21 -22.17 -11.09
C HIS A 125 -36.25 -23.00 -10.30
N GLN A 126 -36.14 -23.06 -8.98
CA GLN A 126 -37.10 -23.78 -8.11
C GLN A 126 -38.33 -22.93 -7.76
N THR A 127 -38.27 -21.61 -7.97
CA THR A 127 -39.33 -20.68 -7.60
C THR A 127 -40.20 -20.39 -8.83
N ARG A 128 -41.53 -20.47 -8.69
CA ARG A 128 -42.44 -20.02 -9.75
C ARG A 128 -42.18 -18.52 -10.02
N PRO A 129 -42.04 -18.08 -11.28
CA PRO A 129 -41.92 -16.65 -11.58
C PRO A 129 -43.09 -15.86 -10.97
N PRO A 130 -42.82 -14.76 -10.24
CA PRO A 130 -43.88 -13.90 -9.71
C PRO A 130 -44.68 -13.25 -10.84
N ALA A 131 -45.85 -12.67 -10.53
CA ALA A 131 -46.56 -11.87 -11.53
C ALA A 131 -45.72 -10.63 -11.90
N ILE A 132 -45.89 -10.11 -13.10
CA ILE A 132 -45.19 -8.89 -13.54
C ILE A 132 -45.59 -7.70 -12.64
N ASP A 133 -46.83 -7.71 -12.16
CA ASP A 133 -47.38 -6.70 -11.25
C ASP A 133 -46.76 -6.77 -9.84
N ASP A 134 -46.31 -7.97 -9.39
CA ASP A 134 -45.59 -8.15 -8.12
C ASP A 134 -44.14 -7.61 -8.20
N LEU A 135 -43.58 -7.48 -9.41
CA LEU A 135 -42.19 -7.01 -9.62
C LEU A 135 -42.07 -5.48 -9.64
N LEU A 136 -43.16 -4.76 -9.95
CA LEU A 136 -43.17 -3.31 -10.15
C LEU A 136 -44.10 -2.58 -9.17
N VAL A 137 -44.06 -3.01 -7.91
CA VAL A 137 -44.82 -2.38 -6.81
C VAL A 137 -44.30 -0.96 -6.53
N ALA A 138 -45.22 -0.02 -6.35
CA ALA A 138 -44.88 1.38 -6.05
C ALA A 138 -44.20 1.53 -4.66
N PRO A 139 -43.29 2.50 -4.48
CA PRO A 139 -42.43 2.60 -3.28
C PRO A 139 -43.17 2.98 -1.98
N THR A 140 -44.47 3.26 -2.03
CA THR A 140 -45.32 3.40 -0.84
C THR A 140 -46.71 2.82 -1.10
N VAL A 141 -47.40 2.36 -0.05
CA VAL A 141 -48.77 1.85 -0.13
C VAL A 141 -49.73 2.88 -0.74
N VAL A 142 -49.54 4.17 -0.44
CA VAL A 142 -50.35 5.26 -0.98
C VAL A 142 -50.11 5.49 -2.48
N ALA A 143 -48.86 5.28 -2.95
CA ALA A 143 -48.55 5.32 -4.38
C ALA A 143 -49.14 4.11 -5.14
N GLY A 144 -49.18 2.92 -4.52
CA GLY A 144 -49.87 1.75 -5.07
C GLY A 144 -51.36 2.00 -5.21
N GLN A 145 -52.01 2.47 -4.14
CA GLN A 145 -53.42 2.89 -4.18
C GLN A 145 -53.70 3.95 -5.25
N LEU A 146 -52.78 4.89 -5.49
CA LEU A 146 -52.94 5.88 -6.56
C LEU A 146 -52.88 5.25 -7.94
N TYR A 147 -52.02 4.25 -8.16
CA TYR A 147 -51.93 3.50 -9.42
C TYR A 147 -53.24 2.75 -9.70
N ASP A 148 -53.74 1.98 -8.74
CA ASP A 148 -55.00 1.23 -8.83
C ASP A 148 -56.18 2.18 -9.13
N LEU A 149 -56.29 3.27 -8.37
CA LEU A 149 -57.38 4.25 -8.52
C LEU A 149 -57.36 4.95 -9.88
N VAL A 150 -56.18 5.14 -10.50
CA VAL A 150 -56.05 5.71 -11.85
C VAL A 150 -56.38 4.67 -12.92
N ALA A 151 -55.98 3.40 -12.74
CA ALA A 151 -56.36 2.31 -13.64
C ALA A 151 -57.88 2.09 -13.65
N GLU A 152 -58.52 2.08 -12.48
CA GLU A 152 -59.98 2.02 -12.33
C GLU A 152 -60.68 3.25 -12.94
N GLU A 153 -60.14 4.46 -12.73
CA GLU A 153 -60.69 5.71 -13.30
C GLU A 153 -60.71 5.65 -14.84
N ARG A 154 -59.72 5.00 -15.45
CA ARG A 154 -59.65 4.77 -16.89
C ARG A 154 -60.60 3.66 -17.36
N ALA A 155 -60.55 2.50 -16.70
CA ALA A 155 -61.40 1.35 -17.04
C ALA A 155 -62.90 1.68 -16.96
N LEU A 156 -63.31 2.52 -16.00
CA LEU A 156 -64.70 3.00 -15.91
C LEU A 156 -65.09 3.93 -17.07
N ALA A 157 -64.19 4.81 -17.52
CA ALA A 157 -64.45 5.68 -18.67
C ALA A 157 -64.57 4.86 -19.98
N ASP A 158 -63.66 3.91 -20.19
CA ASP A 158 -63.68 3.03 -21.37
C ASP A 158 -64.90 2.08 -21.34
N SER A 159 -65.33 1.63 -20.15
CA SER A 159 -66.56 0.85 -19.97
C SER A 159 -67.81 1.65 -20.38
N VAL A 160 -67.90 2.93 -20.01
CA VAL A 160 -69.01 3.81 -20.43
C VAL A 160 -68.98 4.05 -21.95
N PHE A 161 -67.81 4.22 -22.55
CA PHE A 161 -67.66 4.36 -24.01
C PHE A 161 -68.12 3.09 -24.76
N MET A 162 -67.68 1.91 -24.32
CA MET A 162 -68.11 0.63 -24.89
C MET A 162 -69.61 0.38 -24.69
N LEU A 163 -70.18 0.80 -23.55
CA LEU A 163 -71.62 0.71 -23.32
C LEU A 163 -72.41 1.63 -24.26
N GLY A 164 -71.87 2.82 -24.61
CA GLY A 164 -72.42 3.68 -25.67
C GLY A 164 -72.46 2.96 -27.02
N ARG A 165 -71.35 2.35 -27.44
CA ARG A 165 -71.28 1.52 -28.65
C ARG A 165 -72.29 0.37 -28.63
N ALA A 166 -72.53 -0.25 -27.47
CA ALA A 166 -73.51 -1.33 -27.34
C ALA A 166 -74.97 -0.87 -27.59
N VAL A 167 -75.32 0.39 -27.29
CA VAL A 167 -76.63 0.97 -27.65
C VAL A 167 -76.72 1.22 -29.16
N GLU A 168 -75.67 1.82 -29.75
CA GLU A 168 -75.62 2.12 -31.20
C GLU A 168 -75.83 0.85 -32.05
N HIS A 169 -75.31 -0.29 -31.59
CA HIS A 169 -75.46 -1.59 -32.25
C HIS A 169 -76.70 -2.39 -31.80
N GLY A 170 -77.63 -1.76 -31.06
CA GLY A 170 -78.88 -2.39 -30.60
C GLY A 170 -78.72 -3.57 -29.63
N ARG A 171 -77.53 -3.78 -29.06
CA ARG A 171 -77.22 -4.93 -28.17
C ARG A 171 -77.85 -4.80 -26.79
N ILE A 172 -78.18 -3.58 -26.37
CA ILE A 172 -78.82 -3.26 -25.08
C ILE A 172 -79.89 -2.18 -25.28
N SER A 173 -80.92 -2.19 -24.43
CA SER A 173 -81.99 -1.18 -24.51
C SER A 173 -81.55 0.18 -23.92
N PRO A 174 -82.06 1.31 -24.42
CA PRO A 174 -81.74 2.64 -23.91
C PRO A 174 -82.02 2.82 -22.40
N ALA A 175 -83.03 2.13 -21.88
CA ALA A 175 -83.36 2.15 -20.45
C ALA A 175 -82.29 1.45 -19.59
N VAL A 176 -81.71 0.34 -20.05
CA VAL A 176 -80.62 -0.37 -19.37
C VAL A 176 -79.34 0.46 -19.43
N PHE A 177 -79.03 1.07 -20.58
CA PHE A 177 -77.92 2.02 -20.72
C PHE A 177 -78.06 3.19 -19.74
N ALA A 178 -79.20 3.88 -19.75
CA ALA A 178 -79.42 5.04 -18.87
C ALA A 178 -79.37 4.68 -17.37
N LYS A 179 -79.64 3.42 -17.00
CA LYS A 179 -79.43 2.91 -15.63
C LYS A 179 -77.95 2.67 -15.34
N MET A 180 -77.26 1.89 -16.17
CA MET A 180 -75.89 1.45 -15.93
C MET A 180 -74.88 2.61 -16.05
N THR A 181 -74.99 3.45 -17.08
CA THR A 181 -74.14 4.64 -17.25
C THR A 181 -74.23 5.58 -16.04
N ARG A 182 -75.40 5.67 -15.37
CA ARG A 182 -75.54 6.48 -14.14
C ARG A 182 -74.80 5.87 -12.94
N SER A 183 -74.70 4.54 -12.83
CA SER A 183 -73.90 3.90 -11.77
C SER A 183 -72.41 4.11 -12.03
N LEU A 184 -71.96 3.72 -13.23
CA LEU A 184 -70.55 3.85 -13.64
C LEU A 184 -70.06 5.30 -13.55
N ALA A 185 -70.86 6.29 -13.97
CA ALA A 185 -70.49 7.70 -13.85
C ALA A 185 -70.40 8.21 -12.39
N ARG A 186 -71.22 7.66 -11.47
CA ARG A 186 -71.14 7.97 -10.04
C ARG A 186 -69.86 7.40 -9.42
N GLU A 187 -69.55 6.15 -9.74
CA GLU A 187 -68.34 5.46 -9.28
C GLU A 187 -67.08 6.13 -9.86
N TRP A 188 -67.10 6.46 -11.16
CA TRP A 188 -66.05 7.20 -11.85
C TRP A 188 -65.78 8.57 -11.20
N TYR A 189 -66.83 9.34 -10.90
CA TYR A 189 -66.68 10.62 -10.18
C TYR A 189 -66.03 10.44 -8.81
N LEU A 190 -66.45 9.43 -8.03
CA LEU A 190 -65.89 9.14 -6.70
C LEU A 190 -64.40 8.74 -6.78
N LYS A 191 -64.04 7.83 -7.69
CA LYS A 191 -62.64 7.44 -7.94
C LYS A 191 -61.81 8.65 -8.37
N LYS A 192 -62.28 9.44 -9.34
CA LYS A 192 -61.62 10.67 -9.86
C LYS A 192 -61.52 11.79 -8.82
N ALA A 193 -62.39 11.82 -7.81
CA ALA A 193 -62.29 12.71 -6.66
C ALA A 193 -61.24 12.21 -5.64
N LEU A 194 -61.19 10.90 -5.40
CA LEU A 194 -60.22 10.27 -4.50
C LEU A 194 -58.79 10.38 -5.06
N VAL A 195 -58.58 10.13 -6.36
CA VAL A 195 -57.31 10.38 -7.07
C VAL A 195 -56.80 11.80 -6.80
N ARG A 196 -57.65 12.83 -6.94
CA ARG A 196 -57.27 14.23 -6.64
C ARG A 196 -57.04 14.52 -5.15
N LYS A 197 -57.54 13.69 -4.23
CA LYS A 197 -57.23 13.81 -2.80
C LYS A 197 -55.87 13.18 -2.50
N VAL A 198 -55.62 11.99 -3.03
CA VAL A 198 -54.36 11.25 -2.87
C VAL A 198 -53.19 11.99 -3.54
N ALA A 199 -53.34 12.42 -4.80
CA ALA A 199 -52.28 13.14 -5.53
C ALA A 199 -51.85 14.45 -4.83
N ARG A 200 -52.78 15.19 -4.20
CA ARG A 200 -52.44 16.36 -3.37
C ARG A 200 -51.75 15.95 -2.07
N GLY A 201 -52.21 14.88 -1.41
CA GLY A 201 -51.56 14.33 -0.22
C GLY A 201 -50.13 13.80 -0.47
N MET A 202 -49.83 13.41 -1.72
CA MET A 202 -48.50 13.00 -2.18
C MET A 202 -47.66 14.14 -2.78
N GLY A 203 -48.19 15.38 -2.86
CA GLY A 203 -47.51 16.50 -3.50
C GLY A 203 -47.38 16.42 -5.03
N LEU A 204 -48.02 15.44 -5.68
CA LEU A 204 -47.98 15.21 -7.13
C LEU A 204 -48.88 16.17 -7.92
N ALA A 205 -49.82 16.83 -7.25
CA ALA A 205 -50.62 17.91 -7.80
C ALA A 205 -50.39 19.19 -6.98
N SER A 206 -49.80 20.20 -7.61
CA SER A 206 -49.85 21.57 -7.10
C SER A 206 -51.31 22.05 -6.99
N VAL A 207 -51.53 23.04 -6.13
CA VAL A 207 -52.84 23.68 -5.88
C VAL A 207 -53.43 24.27 -7.16
#